data_AF-A0A8H5S853-F1
#
_entry.id   AF-A0A8H5S853-F1
#
_cell.length_a   1.000
_cell.length_b   1.000
_cell.length_c   1.000
_cell.angle_alpha   90.00
_cell.angle_beta   90.00
_cell.angle_gamma   90.00
#
_symmetry.space_group_name_H-M   'P 1'
#
loop_
_entity.id
_entity.type
_entity.pdbx_description
1 polymer ?
#
loop_
_entity_poly.entity_id
_entity_poly.type
_entity_poly.pdbx_seq_one_letter_code
_entity_poly.pdbx_strand_id
1 'polypeptide(L)'
;MSRNKDTVHADARRFLDERGSNVSVAPNGLNPATIMEKAVKDRIVDSYFYKEQCFALNEADIVDRVVEHVNFIGGTYGVTQKPSPFLCLAFKLLELSPSDAVLMEYLKYGGEAFKYLRALACFYFRLTRQAKDVYEMLEPFLEDRRKLRRRGRAGVVLTFMDEFVDELLTKERVCGTSLWKMPKREVLEDLEILEPRVSPLGDLEDLLEEEDEAEEENGTREESGEISDRDDMEVDRDERRSQSRSRSRSRSNSRSRSP
;
A
#
# COMPACT_ATOMS: atom_id res chain seq x y z
N MET A 1 20.20 -31.10 -32.62
CA MET A 1 19.36 -31.04 -31.41
C MET A 1 19.41 -29.62 -30.88
N SER A 2 18.36 -28.86 -31.18
CA SER A 2 18.21 -27.46 -30.76
C SER A 2 18.11 -27.42 -29.24
N ARG A 3 19.04 -26.73 -28.57
CA ARG A 3 18.90 -26.45 -27.13
C ARG A 3 17.86 -25.34 -27.01
N ASN A 4 16.72 -25.64 -26.38
CA ASN A 4 15.74 -24.64 -25.97
C ASN A 4 16.46 -23.47 -25.31
N LYS A 5 16.25 -22.28 -25.87
CA LYS A 5 16.94 -21.04 -25.51
C LYS A 5 16.10 -20.17 -24.56
N ASP A 6 15.03 -20.75 -23.99
CA ASP A 6 13.95 -20.00 -23.38
C ASP A 6 13.91 -20.10 -21.85
N THR A 7 14.85 -20.84 -21.23
CA THR A 7 14.98 -20.87 -19.77
C THR A 7 16.12 -19.98 -19.32
N VAL A 8 15.78 -18.73 -18.97
CA VAL A 8 16.69 -17.81 -18.26
C VAL A 8 16.62 -18.17 -16.78
N HIS A 9 17.66 -18.82 -16.26
CA HIS A 9 17.80 -18.97 -14.81
C HIS A 9 18.25 -17.64 -14.21
N ALA A 10 17.45 -17.08 -13.30
CA ALA A 10 17.79 -15.91 -12.53
C ALA A 10 18.91 -16.24 -11.52
N ASP A 11 20.17 -16.09 -11.96
CA ASP A 11 21.37 -16.18 -11.13
C ASP A 11 21.78 -14.78 -10.66
N ALA A 12 21.59 -14.52 -9.36
CA ALA A 12 21.91 -13.24 -8.73
C ALA A 12 23.37 -12.81 -8.96
N ARG A 13 24.32 -13.76 -9.00
CA ARG A 13 25.73 -13.42 -9.22
C ARG A 13 25.96 -12.92 -10.63
N ARG A 14 25.33 -13.55 -11.62
CA ARG A 14 25.41 -13.11 -13.02
C ARG A 14 24.67 -11.81 -13.24
N PHE A 15 23.51 -11.63 -12.60
CA PHE A 15 22.73 -10.39 -12.68
C PHE A 15 23.48 -9.19 -12.08
N LEU A 16 24.22 -9.42 -10.99
CA LEU A 16 25.03 -8.38 -10.33
C LEU A 16 26.41 -8.16 -10.97
N ASP A 17 26.85 -9.00 -11.91
CA ASP A 17 28.13 -8.82 -12.59
C ASP A 17 27.99 -7.84 -13.76
N GLU A 18 28.22 -6.56 -13.46
CA GLU A 18 28.08 -5.43 -14.38
C GLU A 18 29.18 -5.40 -15.49
N ARG A 19 30.11 -6.36 -15.51
CA ARG A 19 31.31 -6.37 -16.37
C ARG A 19 31.12 -6.98 -17.77
N GLY A 20 29.90 -7.40 -18.13
CA GLY A 20 29.62 -8.01 -19.44
C GLY A 20 28.19 -7.73 -19.90
N SER A 21 27.98 -6.58 -20.54
CA SER A 21 26.69 -6.06 -20.99
C SER A 21 25.98 -6.98 -21.99
N ASN A 22 25.09 -7.82 -21.48
CA ASN A 22 23.95 -8.42 -22.19
C ASN A 22 22.71 -8.44 -21.27
N VAL A 23 22.57 -7.43 -20.40
CA VAL A 23 21.37 -7.28 -19.56
C VAL A 23 20.38 -6.45 -20.36
N SER A 24 19.19 -7.00 -20.60
CA SER A 24 18.08 -6.27 -21.19
C SER A 24 17.74 -5.07 -20.31
N VAL A 25 17.72 -3.88 -20.90
CA VAL A 25 17.30 -2.66 -20.19
C VAL A 25 15.81 -2.75 -19.85
N ALA A 26 15.41 -2.15 -18.73
CA ALA A 26 14.01 -1.96 -18.42
C ALA A 26 13.37 -1.01 -19.47
N PRO A 27 12.04 -1.02 -19.66
CA PRO A 27 11.36 -0.15 -20.62
C PRO A 27 11.57 1.36 -20.42
N ASN A 28 11.95 1.80 -19.21
CA ASN A 28 12.38 3.17 -18.93
C ASN A 28 13.85 3.47 -19.29
N GLY A 29 14.56 2.51 -19.90
CA GLY A 29 15.96 2.63 -20.32
C GLY A 29 16.99 2.40 -19.21
N LEU A 30 16.56 2.12 -17.97
CA LEU A 30 17.48 1.86 -16.86
C LEU A 30 17.95 0.40 -16.88
N ASN A 31 19.19 0.16 -16.42
CA ASN A 31 19.66 -1.19 -16.17
C ASN A 31 18.95 -1.74 -14.89
N PRO A 32 18.17 -2.84 -14.98
CA PRO A 32 17.48 -3.41 -13.83
C PRO A 32 18.39 -3.72 -12.63
N ALA A 33 19.65 -4.10 -12.91
CA ALA A 33 20.63 -4.39 -11.87
C ALA A 33 21.02 -3.16 -11.04
N THR A 34 20.86 -1.95 -11.57
CA THR A 34 21.28 -0.69 -10.92
C THR A 34 20.12 0.14 -10.38
N ILE A 35 18.86 -0.31 -10.55
CA ILE A 35 17.68 0.42 -10.07
C ILE A 35 17.69 0.53 -8.54
N MET A 36 18.10 -0.53 -7.84
CA MET A 36 18.23 -0.53 -6.38
C MET A 36 19.65 -0.19 -5.94
N GLU A 37 19.77 0.57 -4.84
CA GLU A 37 21.06 0.99 -4.32
C GLU A 37 21.93 -0.21 -3.95
N LYS A 38 23.23 -0.15 -4.24
CA LYS A 38 24.18 -1.24 -3.97
C LYS A 38 24.11 -1.76 -2.53
N ALA A 39 24.07 -0.85 -1.55
CA ALA A 39 23.98 -1.23 -0.14
C ALA A 39 22.70 -2.00 0.19
N VAL A 40 21.59 -1.73 -0.50
CA VAL A 40 20.33 -2.47 -0.35
C VAL A 40 20.45 -3.84 -1.01
N LYS A 41 20.98 -3.91 -2.24
CA LYS A 41 21.22 -5.17 -2.96
C LYS A 41 22.08 -6.14 -2.14
N ASP A 42 23.21 -5.66 -1.62
CA ASP A 42 24.13 -6.47 -0.79
C ASP A 42 23.39 -7.06 0.42
N ARG A 43 22.52 -6.27 1.09
CA ARG A 43 21.70 -6.74 2.22
C ARG A 43 20.64 -7.76 1.80
N ILE A 44 20.04 -7.60 0.63
CA ILE A 44 19.05 -8.53 0.07
C ILE A 44 19.71 -9.87 -0.20
N VAL A 45 20.78 -9.89 -1.01
CA VAL A 45 21.44 -11.15 -1.40
C VAL A 45 22.05 -11.89 -0.23
N ASP A 46 22.47 -11.18 0.82
CA ASP A 46 22.98 -11.79 2.05
C ASP A 46 21.91 -12.27 3.02
N SER A 47 20.66 -11.83 2.85
CA SER A 47 19.57 -12.17 3.75
C SER A 47 19.18 -13.64 3.66
N TYR A 48 18.81 -14.21 4.81
CA TYR A 48 18.30 -15.58 4.90
C TYR A 48 17.07 -15.78 4.01
N PHE A 49 16.15 -14.81 3.98
CA PHE A 49 14.95 -14.90 3.16
C PHE A 49 15.29 -15.04 1.68
N TYR A 50 16.19 -14.22 1.16
CA TYR A 50 16.55 -14.29 -0.25
C TYR A 50 17.26 -15.60 -0.61
N LYS A 51 18.18 -16.07 0.24
CA LYS A 51 18.93 -17.31 0.01
C LYS A 51 18.06 -18.57 0.03
N GLU A 52 17.01 -18.59 0.85
CA GLU A 52 16.16 -19.77 1.03
C GLU A 52 14.87 -19.70 0.21
N GLN A 53 14.21 -18.54 0.22
CA GLN A 53 12.87 -18.37 -0.36
C GLN A 53 12.91 -17.76 -1.76
N CYS A 54 13.99 -17.06 -2.14
CA CYS A 54 14.15 -16.50 -3.49
C CYS A 54 15.09 -17.30 -4.40
N PHE A 55 15.55 -18.47 -3.94
CA PHE A 55 16.40 -19.35 -4.74
C PHE A 55 15.60 -20.01 -5.86
N ALA A 56 16.10 -19.88 -7.09
CA ALA A 56 15.54 -20.53 -8.28
C ALA A 56 14.03 -20.31 -8.52
N LEU A 57 13.46 -19.21 -8.02
CA LEU A 57 12.06 -18.87 -8.27
C LEU A 57 11.80 -18.56 -9.75
N ASN A 58 10.67 -19.03 -10.24
CA ASN A 58 10.03 -18.56 -11.46
C ASN A 58 8.98 -17.49 -11.15
N GLU A 59 8.29 -17.00 -12.18
CA GLU A 59 7.22 -16.00 -12.06
C GLU A 59 6.05 -16.51 -11.21
N ALA A 60 5.51 -17.70 -11.49
CA ALA A 60 4.41 -18.27 -10.71
C ALA A 60 4.75 -18.41 -9.21
N ASP A 61 5.98 -18.85 -8.89
CA ASP A 61 6.42 -19.02 -7.51
C ASP A 61 6.42 -17.69 -6.73
N ILE A 62 6.55 -16.53 -7.42
CA ILE A 62 6.46 -15.22 -6.76
C ILE A 62 5.10 -15.06 -6.07
N VAL A 63 4.02 -15.52 -6.70
CA VAL A 63 2.67 -15.44 -6.14
C VAL A 63 2.62 -16.19 -4.80
N ASP A 64 3.11 -17.43 -4.78
CA ASP A 64 3.15 -18.25 -3.57
C ASP A 64 4.00 -17.58 -2.48
N ARG A 65 5.19 -17.08 -2.82
CA ARG A 65 6.06 -16.40 -1.85
C ARG A 65 5.46 -15.10 -1.31
N VAL A 66 4.70 -14.37 -2.13
CA VAL A 66 3.98 -13.19 -1.66
C VAL A 66 2.93 -13.59 -0.63
N VAL A 67 2.11 -14.59 -0.95
CA VAL A 67 1.03 -15.04 -0.07
C VAL A 67 1.57 -15.59 1.26
N GLU A 68 2.63 -16.39 1.20
CA GLU A 68 3.20 -17.05 2.38
C GLU A 68 3.99 -16.10 3.28
N HIS A 69 4.71 -15.13 2.70
CA HIS A 69 5.75 -14.41 3.44
C HIS A 69 5.59 -12.90 3.50
N VAL A 70 4.80 -12.29 2.61
CA VAL A 70 4.63 -10.84 2.57
C VAL A 70 3.45 -10.43 3.44
N ASN A 71 3.79 -9.96 4.63
CA ASN A 71 2.84 -9.54 5.65
C ASN A 71 2.75 -8.01 5.81
N PHE A 72 3.66 -7.28 5.18
CA PHE A 72 3.76 -5.83 5.21
C PHE A 72 4.58 -5.34 4.00
N ILE A 73 4.33 -4.11 3.58
CA ILE A 73 5.20 -3.37 2.65
C ILE A 73 6.30 -2.66 3.42
N GLY A 74 7.49 -2.51 2.84
CA GLY A 74 8.58 -1.79 3.49
C GLY A 74 9.94 -2.09 2.87
N GLY A 75 10.93 -1.30 3.25
CA GLY A 75 12.32 -1.48 2.82
C GLY A 75 13.13 -2.33 3.81
N THR A 76 14.29 -1.81 4.19
CA THR A 76 15.06 -2.34 5.32
C THR A 76 14.50 -1.84 6.65
N TYR A 77 14.51 -2.69 7.68
CA TYR A 77 13.99 -2.36 9.00
C TYR A 77 14.85 -2.92 10.13
N GLY A 78 14.64 -2.39 11.34
CA GLY A 78 15.41 -2.75 12.54
C GLY A 78 16.84 -2.22 12.54
N VAL A 79 17.52 -2.42 13.67
CA VAL A 79 18.90 -1.95 13.89
C VAL A 79 19.89 -2.62 12.91
N THR A 80 19.64 -3.89 12.58
CA THR A 80 20.45 -4.67 11.64
C THR A 80 20.17 -4.36 10.17
N GLN A 81 19.24 -3.44 9.86
CA GLN A 81 18.83 -3.08 8.50
C GLN A 81 18.43 -4.32 7.67
N LYS A 82 17.64 -5.23 8.27
CA LYS A 82 17.17 -6.44 7.59
C LYS A 82 16.21 -6.05 6.46
N PRO A 83 16.40 -6.55 5.22
CA PRO A 83 15.45 -6.30 4.13
C PRO A 83 14.13 -7.04 4.39
N SER A 84 13.02 -6.43 3.99
CA SER A 84 11.70 -7.07 4.04
C SER A 84 11.56 -8.17 2.98
N PRO A 85 10.71 -9.18 3.19
CA PRO A 85 10.32 -10.12 2.15
C PRO A 85 9.79 -9.42 0.89
N PHE A 86 8.99 -8.36 1.07
CA PHE A 86 8.49 -7.51 -0.01
C PHE A 86 9.62 -6.96 -0.89
N LEU A 87 10.65 -6.37 -0.26
CA LEU A 87 11.79 -5.80 -0.96
C LEU A 87 12.64 -6.87 -1.65
N CYS A 88 12.79 -8.04 -1.02
CA CYS A 88 13.53 -9.16 -1.61
C CYS A 88 12.84 -9.70 -2.87
N LEU A 89 11.50 -9.81 -2.86
CA LEU A 89 10.73 -10.24 -4.02
C LEU A 89 10.70 -9.15 -5.10
N ALA A 90 10.68 -7.87 -4.73
CA ALA A 90 10.80 -6.78 -5.71
C ALA A 90 12.14 -6.84 -6.45
N PHE A 91 13.24 -7.08 -5.72
CA PHE A 91 14.55 -7.32 -6.33
C PHE A 91 14.53 -8.58 -7.20
N LYS A 92 13.86 -9.66 -6.77
CA LYS A 92 13.76 -10.88 -7.58
C LYS A 92 13.01 -10.64 -8.90
N LEU A 93 11.96 -9.82 -8.90
CA LEU A 93 11.28 -9.42 -10.13
C LEU A 93 12.18 -8.60 -11.07
N LEU A 94 13.11 -7.80 -10.55
CA LEU A 94 14.12 -7.12 -11.37
C LEU A 94 15.08 -8.11 -12.05
N GLU A 95 15.40 -9.22 -11.39
CA GLU A 95 16.20 -10.30 -11.98
C GLU A 95 15.43 -11.11 -13.04
N LEU A 96 14.15 -11.38 -12.77
CA LEU A 96 13.28 -12.15 -13.66
C LEU A 96 12.85 -11.35 -14.90
N SER A 97 12.70 -10.02 -14.75
CA SER A 97 12.21 -9.14 -15.80
C SER A 97 10.92 -9.65 -16.48
N PRO A 98 9.83 -9.85 -15.72
CA PRO A 98 8.60 -10.44 -16.24
C PRO A 98 7.99 -9.64 -17.39
N SER A 99 7.28 -10.35 -18.26
CA SER A 99 6.54 -9.75 -19.36
C SER A 99 5.34 -8.93 -18.89
N ASP A 100 4.83 -8.03 -19.74
CA ASP A 100 3.65 -7.23 -19.42
C ASP A 100 2.43 -8.10 -19.12
N ALA A 101 2.26 -9.25 -19.79
CA ALA A 101 1.15 -10.16 -19.54
C ALA A 101 1.13 -10.67 -18.08
N VAL A 102 2.30 -11.05 -17.56
CA VAL A 102 2.47 -11.53 -16.18
C VAL A 102 2.21 -10.40 -15.18
N LEU A 103 2.72 -9.19 -15.46
CA LEU A 103 2.48 -8.03 -14.60
C LEU A 103 0.98 -7.64 -14.56
N MET A 104 0.30 -7.72 -15.70
CA MET A 104 -1.13 -7.47 -15.77
C MET A 104 -1.92 -8.49 -14.95
N GLU A 105 -1.51 -9.76 -14.96
CA GLU A 105 -2.10 -10.79 -14.13
C GLU A 105 -1.88 -10.53 -12.63
N TYR A 106 -0.67 -10.10 -12.22
CA TYR A 106 -0.39 -9.73 -10.84
C TYR A 106 -1.17 -8.50 -10.37
N LEU A 107 -1.35 -7.48 -11.22
CA LEU A 107 -2.07 -6.26 -10.89
C LEU A 107 -3.58 -6.47 -10.78
N LYS A 108 -4.15 -7.19 -11.76
CA LYS A 108 -5.58 -7.45 -11.88
C LYS A 108 -5.97 -8.67 -11.05
N TYR A 109 -6.03 -9.84 -11.67
CA TYR A 109 -6.57 -11.07 -11.06
C TYR A 109 -5.87 -11.44 -9.75
N GLY A 110 -4.53 -11.51 -9.75
CA GLY A 110 -3.75 -11.80 -8.55
C GLY A 110 -3.88 -10.71 -7.50
N GLY A 111 -3.96 -9.45 -7.92
CA GLY A 111 -4.05 -8.29 -7.04
C GLY A 111 -5.41 -8.13 -6.36
N GLU A 112 -6.49 -8.59 -6.99
CA GLU A 112 -7.82 -8.63 -6.40
C GLU A 112 -7.87 -9.62 -5.24
N ALA A 113 -7.30 -10.81 -5.41
CA ALA A 113 -7.19 -11.81 -4.36
C ALA A 113 -6.16 -11.43 -3.27
N PHE A 114 -4.99 -10.94 -3.68
CA PHE A 114 -3.83 -10.73 -2.80
C PHE A 114 -3.33 -9.28 -2.89
N LYS A 115 -3.75 -8.45 -1.94
CA LYS A 115 -3.35 -7.03 -1.87
C LYS A 115 -1.84 -6.79 -1.85
N TYR A 116 -1.04 -7.67 -1.24
CA TYR A 116 0.43 -7.51 -1.25
C TYR A 116 1.06 -7.85 -2.61
N LEU A 117 0.40 -8.70 -3.42
CA LEU A 117 0.83 -8.97 -4.80
C LEU A 117 0.58 -7.74 -5.68
N ARG A 118 -0.60 -7.11 -5.53
CA ARG A 118 -0.88 -5.82 -6.17
C ARG A 118 0.16 -4.77 -5.80
N ALA A 119 0.44 -4.60 -4.51
CA ALA A 119 1.44 -3.62 -4.06
C ALA A 119 2.84 -3.91 -4.64
N LEU A 120 3.22 -5.19 -4.73
CA LEU A 120 4.50 -5.59 -5.28
C LEU A 120 4.58 -5.29 -6.78
N ALA A 121 3.51 -5.59 -7.51
CA ALA A 121 3.42 -5.31 -8.94
C ALA A 121 3.40 -3.80 -9.23
N CYS A 122 2.65 -3.00 -8.46
CA CYS A 122 2.65 -1.53 -8.59
C CYS A 122 4.06 -0.97 -8.35
N PHE A 123 4.75 -1.45 -7.32
CA PHE A 123 6.12 -1.03 -7.01
C PHE A 123 7.09 -1.39 -8.14
N TYR A 124 7.04 -2.63 -8.63
CA TYR A 124 7.88 -3.07 -9.76
C TYR A 124 7.60 -2.28 -11.05
N PHE A 125 6.32 -2.04 -11.35
CA PHE A 125 5.89 -1.27 -12.52
C PHE A 125 6.45 0.15 -12.47
N ARG A 126 6.32 0.83 -11.32
CA ARG A 126 6.88 2.17 -11.07
C ARG A 126 8.40 2.24 -11.27
N LEU A 127 9.11 1.18 -10.93
CA LEU A 127 10.57 1.11 -11.04
C LEU A 127 11.06 0.95 -12.49
N THR A 128 10.27 0.32 -13.36
CA THR A 128 10.75 -0.18 -14.67
C THR A 128 10.08 0.43 -15.89
N ARG A 129 8.89 1.01 -15.75
CA ARG A 129 8.07 1.51 -16.87
C ARG A 129 8.22 3.02 -17.06
N GLN A 130 7.84 3.52 -18.24
CA GLN A 130 7.92 4.94 -18.57
C GLN A 130 6.85 5.75 -17.85
N ALA A 131 7.05 7.05 -17.70
CA ALA A 131 6.17 7.90 -16.90
C ALA A 131 4.70 7.82 -17.36
N LYS A 132 4.45 7.88 -18.67
CA LYS A 132 3.10 7.76 -19.25
C LYS A 132 2.40 6.47 -18.78
N ASP A 133 3.03 5.32 -19.06
CA ASP A 133 2.47 4.01 -18.70
C ASP A 133 2.26 3.88 -17.19
N VAL A 134 3.17 4.44 -16.38
CA VAL A 134 3.07 4.41 -14.92
C VAL A 134 1.82 5.14 -14.44
N TYR A 135 1.53 6.33 -14.98
CA TYR A 135 0.32 7.06 -14.62
C TYR A 135 -0.93 6.28 -15.07
N GLU A 136 -1.02 5.90 -16.34
CA GLU A 136 -2.19 5.19 -16.88
C GLU A 136 -2.49 3.87 -16.15
N MET A 137 -1.44 3.13 -15.77
CA MET A 137 -1.60 1.83 -15.12
C MET A 137 -1.83 1.91 -13.62
N LEU A 138 -1.24 2.87 -12.92
CA LEU A 138 -1.32 2.93 -11.45
C LEU A 138 -2.50 3.74 -10.94
N GLU A 139 -2.92 4.79 -11.64
CA GLU A 139 -4.02 5.67 -11.20
C GLU A 139 -5.35 4.97 -10.92
N PRO A 140 -5.77 3.92 -11.67
CA PRO A 140 -6.97 3.16 -11.32
C PRO A 140 -6.92 2.53 -9.92
N PHE A 141 -5.72 2.29 -9.37
CA PHE A 141 -5.56 1.73 -8.03
C PHE A 141 -5.61 2.77 -6.91
N LEU A 142 -5.77 4.05 -7.22
CA LEU A 142 -6.11 5.09 -6.23
C LEU A 142 -7.52 4.90 -5.65
N GLU A 143 -8.35 4.05 -6.27
CA GLU A 143 -9.64 3.64 -5.73
C GLU A 143 -9.52 2.48 -4.71
N ASP A 144 -8.37 1.80 -4.65
CA ASP A 144 -8.17 0.63 -3.81
C ASP A 144 -7.93 1.03 -2.34
N ARG A 145 -9.01 0.99 -1.54
CA ARG A 145 -8.97 1.37 -0.12
C ARG A 145 -8.59 0.22 0.82
N ARG A 146 -7.96 -0.86 0.32
CA ARG A 146 -7.59 -2.02 1.16
C ARG A 146 -6.42 -1.68 2.07
N LYS A 147 -6.58 -2.00 3.37
CA LYS A 147 -5.56 -1.80 4.40
C LYS A 147 -4.27 -2.58 4.14
N LEU A 148 -3.14 -1.91 4.20
CA LEU A 148 -1.78 -2.48 4.16
C LEU A 148 -1.04 -2.20 5.48
N ARG A 149 -0.18 -3.13 5.88
CA ARG A 149 0.78 -2.87 6.97
C ARG A 149 2.06 -2.33 6.35
N ARG A 150 2.58 -1.21 6.85
CA ARG A 150 3.87 -0.65 6.46
C ARG A 150 4.89 -0.79 7.57
N ARG A 151 6.02 -1.44 7.29
CA ARG A 151 7.15 -1.54 8.24
C ARG A 151 8.17 -0.45 7.93
N GLY A 152 8.25 0.54 8.81
CA GLY A 152 9.32 1.52 8.83
C GLY A 152 10.46 1.12 9.77
N ARG A 153 11.41 2.03 9.99
CA ARG A 153 12.49 1.84 10.99
C ARG A 153 11.95 1.79 12.43
N ALA A 154 10.93 2.60 12.73
CA ALA A 154 10.39 2.79 14.07
C ALA A 154 9.29 1.80 14.47
N GLY A 155 8.64 1.13 13.51
CA GLY A 155 7.41 0.39 13.82
C GLY A 155 6.69 -0.15 12.59
N VAL A 156 5.56 -0.80 12.85
CA VAL A 156 4.55 -1.09 11.83
C VAL A 156 3.46 -0.03 11.95
N VAL A 157 3.08 0.57 10.82
CA VAL A 157 2.01 1.57 10.73
C VAL A 157 0.97 1.05 9.75
N LEU A 158 -0.31 1.35 10.00
CA LEU A 158 -1.39 1.08 9.07
C LEU A 158 -1.35 2.12 7.94
N THR A 159 -1.46 1.68 6.70
CA THR A 159 -1.62 2.52 5.51
C THR A 159 -2.61 1.84 4.59
N PHE A 160 -2.88 2.41 3.43
CA PHE A 160 -3.83 1.88 2.45
C PHE A 160 -3.17 1.73 1.07
N MET A 161 -3.84 1.04 0.15
CA MET A 161 -3.26 0.76 -1.18
C MET A 161 -3.23 2.02 -2.04
N ASP A 162 -4.32 2.77 -2.08
CA ASP A 162 -4.42 4.12 -2.64
C ASP A 162 -3.30 5.05 -2.12
N GLU A 163 -3.09 5.14 -0.80
CA GLU A 163 -1.99 5.91 -0.22
C GLU A 163 -0.63 5.43 -0.72
N PHE A 164 -0.42 4.11 -0.79
CA PHE A 164 0.83 3.55 -1.27
C PHE A 164 1.06 3.85 -2.76
N VAL A 165 0.02 3.79 -3.58
CA VAL A 165 0.06 4.12 -5.01
C VAL A 165 0.34 5.61 -5.20
N ASP A 166 -0.32 6.49 -4.46
CA ASP A 166 -0.02 7.93 -4.49
C ASP A 166 1.43 8.21 -4.14
N GLU A 167 1.97 7.55 -3.10
CA GLU A 167 3.39 7.68 -2.76
C GLU A 167 4.33 7.25 -3.89
N LEU A 168 3.97 6.24 -4.68
CA LEU A 168 4.76 5.82 -5.84
C LEU A 168 4.76 6.88 -6.95
N LEU A 169 3.66 7.60 -7.12
CA LEU A 169 3.51 8.63 -8.15
C LEU A 169 4.17 9.96 -7.74
N THR A 170 4.13 10.32 -6.46
CA THR A 170 4.52 11.66 -5.98
C THR A 170 5.86 11.72 -5.27
N LYS A 171 6.29 10.66 -4.56
CA LYS A 171 7.50 10.69 -3.73
C LYS A 171 8.73 10.23 -4.51
N GLU A 172 9.89 10.77 -4.12
CA GLU A 172 11.17 10.39 -4.72
C GLU A 172 11.71 9.05 -4.16
N ARG A 173 11.25 8.60 -2.99
CA ARG A 173 11.79 7.43 -2.30
C ARG A 173 10.72 6.64 -1.59
N VAL A 174 10.58 5.36 -1.95
CA VAL A 174 9.58 4.45 -1.40
C VAL A 174 10.23 3.11 -1.06
N CYS A 175 9.82 2.49 0.04
CA CYS A 175 10.32 1.18 0.50
C CYS A 175 11.84 1.02 0.51
N GLY A 176 12.57 2.09 0.82
CA GLY A 176 14.03 2.03 0.91
C GLY A 176 14.75 2.09 -0.44
N THR A 177 14.03 2.35 -1.54
CA THR A 177 14.54 2.48 -2.89
C THR A 177 14.25 3.88 -3.42
N SER A 178 15.27 4.51 -3.98
CA SER A 178 15.15 5.79 -4.68
C SER A 178 14.52 5.55 -6.06
N LEU A 179 13.38 6.19 -6.30
CA LEU A 179 12.66 6.07 -7.57
C LEU A 179 13.33 6.97 -8.61
N TRP A 180 13.30 6.55 -9.87
CA TRP A 180 13.76 7.40 -10.96
C TRP A 180 12.81 8.59 -11.12
N LYS A 181 13.37 9.76 -11.45
CA LYS A 181 12.61 11.02 -11.55
C LYS A 181 11.76 11.02 -12.81
N MET A 182 10.44 11.00 -12.62
CA MET A 182 9.47 11.15 -13.71
C MET A 182 9.16 12.64 -13.91
N PRO A 183 8.83 13.07 -15.14
CA PRO A 183 8.13 14.34 -15.34
C PRO A 183 6.88 14.39 -14.49
N LYS A 184 6.56 15.57 -13.95
CA LYS A 184 5.28 15.77 -13.25
C LYS A 184 4.12 15.54 -14.20
N ARG A 185 2.98 15.12 -13.67
CA ARG A 185 1.77 14.89 -14.44
C ARG A 185 1.34 16.12 -15.24
N GLU A 186 1.32 17.30 -14.62
CA GLU A 186 1.01 18.59 -15.25
C GLU A 186 1.79 18.80 -16.56
N VAL A 187 3.09 18.47 -16.57
CA VAL A 187 3.94 18.61 -17.76
C VAL A 187 3.54 17.64 -18.87
N LEU A 188 3.06 16.44 -18.52
CA LEU A 188 2.59 15.46 -19.50
C LEU A 188 1.21 15.81 -20.05
N GLU A 189 0.38 16.48 -19.25
CA GLU A 189 -0.91 17.03 -19.68
C GLU A 189 -0.70 18.21 -20.64
N ASP A 190 0.19 19.14 -20.30
CA ASP A 190 0.57 20.28 -21.17
C ASP A 190 1.14 19.85 -22.53
N LEU A 191 1.80 18.69 -22.56
CA LEU A 191 2.36 18.10 -23.78
C LEU A 191 1.36 17.21 -24.54
N GLU A 192 0.09 17.13 -24.09
CA GLU A 192 -0.96 16.27 -24.64
C GLU A 192 -0.56 14.78 -24.71
N ILE A 193 0.34 14.35 -23.82
CA ILE A 193 0.76 12.95 -23.69
C ILE A 193 -0.20 12.18 -22.79
N LEU A 194 -0.75 12.86 -21.79
CA LEU A 194 -1.77 12.36 -20.87
C LEU A 194 -2.98 13.30 -20.88
N GLU A 195 -4.16 12.72 -20.74
CA GLU A 195 -5.38 13.49 -20.48
C GLU A 195 -5.48 13.85 -18.99
N PRO A 196 -6.19 14.93 -18.62
CA PRO A 196 -6.50 15.23 -17.23
C PRO A 196 -7.09 14.01 -16.51
N ARG A 197 -6.60 13.72 -15.30
CA ARG A 197 -7.06 12.55 -14.55
C ARG A 197 -8.51 12.75 -14.10
N VAL A 198 -9.40 11.85 -14.52
CA VAL A 198 -10.77 11.80 -14.02
C VAL A 198 -10.80 11.05 -12.69
N SER A 199 -11.28 11.70 -11.63
CA SER A 199 -11.47 11.07 -10.33
C SER A 199 -12.72 10.18 -10.33
N PRO A 200 -12.70 9.01 -9.68
CA PRO A 200 -13.93 8.22 -9.50
C PRO A 200 -15.04 8.95 -8.74
N LEU A 201 -14.68 9.98 -7.97
CA LEU A 201 -15.61 10.82 -7.22
C LEU A 201 -16.27 11.92 -8.07
N GLY A 202 -15.88 12.11 -9.33
CA GLY A 202 -16.39 13.20 -10.18
C GLY A 202 -15.55 14.49 -10.05
N ASP A 203 -16.11 15.59 -10.57
CA ASP A 203 -15.52 16.92 -10.43
C ASP A 203 -15.72 17.45 -9.00
N LEU A 204 -14.75 18.23 -8.53
CA LEU A 204 -14.83 18.82 -7.19
C LEU A 204 -15.93 19.88 -7.10
N GLU A 205 -16.18 20.63 -8.18
CA GLU A 205 -17.28 21.61 -8.23
C GLU A 205 -18.62 20.91 -8.08
N ASP A 206 -18.87 19.85 -8.86
CA ASP A 206 -20.10 19.05 -8.78
C ASP A 206 -20.34 18.50 -7.35
N LEU A 207 -19.28 18.01 -6.68
CA LEU A 207 -19.38 17.47 -5.32
C LEU A 207 -19.69 18.54 -4.27
N LEU A 208 -19.17 19.75 -4.44
CA LEU A 208 -19.43 20.87 -3.53
C LEU A 208 -20.85 21.40 -3.71
N GLU A 209 -21.34 21.46 -4.95
CA GLU A 209 -22.73 21.83 -5.25
C GLU A 209 -23.73 20.83 -4.64
N GLU A 210 -23.46 19.51 -4.75
CA GLU A 210 -24.29 18.48 -4.12
C GLU A 210 -24.30 18.58 -2.57
N GLU A 211 -23.17 18.97 -1.95
CA GLU A 211 -23.07 19.14 -0.50
C GLU A 211 -23.83 20.39 -0.02
N ASP A 212 -23.71 21.51 -0.73
CA ASP A 212 -24.45 22.75 -0.44
C ASP A 212 -25.97 22.53 -0.55
N GLU A 213 -26.44 21.82 -1.59
CA GLU A 213 -27.86 21.47 -1.74
C GLU A 213 -28.37 20.58 -0.59
N ALA A 214 -27.55 19.64 -0.10
CA ALA A 214 -27.90 18.77 1.02
C ALA A 214 -27.94 19.48 2.37
N GLU A 215 -27.12 20.52 2.58
CA GLU A 215 -27.17 21.37 3.78
C GLU A 215 -28.41 22.26 3.78
N GLU A 216 -28.84 22.80 2.63
CA GLU A 216 -30.09 23.58 2.51
C GLU A 216 -31.34 22.71 2.79
N GLU A 217 -31.35 21.44 2.38
CA GLU A 217 -32.45 20.51 2.65
C GLU A 217 -32.56 20.11 4.15
N ASN A 218 -31.43 20.04 4.88
CA ASN A 218 -31.44 19.76 6.32
C ASN A 218 -31.71 21.01 7.17
N GLY A 219 -31.32 22.20 6.70
CA GLY A 219 -31.59 23.48 7.37
C GLY A 219 -33.08 23.85 7.46
N THR A 220 -33.92 23.26 6.61
CA THR A 220 -35.38 23.49 6.62
C THR A 220 -36.16 22.59 7.61
N ARG A 221 -35.49 21.66 8.30
CA ARG A 221 -36.16 20.67 9.17
C ARG A 221 -36.11 20.97 10.68
N GLU A 222 -35.39 22.00 11.13
CA GLU A 222 -35.31 22.37 12.55
C GLU A 222 -36.10 23.64 12.94
N GLU A 223 -36.75 24.33 12.00
CA GLU A 223 -37.51 25.57 12.29
C GLU A 223 -39.04 25.41 12.21
N SER A 224 -39.57 24.25 12.61
CA SER A 224 -41.02 24.06 12.81
C SER A 224 -41.33 23.24 14.07
N GLY A 225 -40.80 23.69 15.21
CA GLY A 225 -41.26 23.27 16.54
C GLY A 225 -42.04 24.40 17.20
N GLU A 226 -43.25 24.68 16.70
CA GLU A 226 -44.15 25.65 17.31
C GLU A 226 -44.45 25.29 18.77
N ILE A 227 -44.19 26.25 19.63
CA ILE A 227 -44.63 26.31 21.02
C ILE A 227 -46.17 26.35 21.01
N SER A 228 -46.82 25.31 21.54
CA SER A 228 -48.23 25.40 21.94
C SER A 228 -48.40 24.88 23.37
N ASP A 229 -48.51 25.82 24.31
CA ASP A 229 -49.08 25.61 25.64
C ASP A 229 -50.53 25.11 25.53
N ARG A 230 -50.86 23.99 26.19
CA ARG A 230 -52.06 23.82 27.06
C ARG A 230 -52.23 22.38 27.59
N ASP A 231 -52.08 22.29 28.90
CA ASP A 231 -52.99 21.70 29.89
C ASP A 231 -53.62 20.29 29.70
N ASP A 232 -53.35 19.50 30.76
CA ASP A 232 -54.27 18.64 31.52
C ASP A 232 -54.49 17.18 31.04
N MET A 233 -53.82 16.25 31.71
CA MET A 233 -54.44 15.01 32.21
C MET A 233 -53.69 14.47 33.43
N GLU A 234 -54.32 14.65 34.59
CA GLU A 234 -54.10 13.87 35.81
C GLU A 234 -54.14 12.36 35.53
N VAL A 235 -53.10 11.65 35.96
CA VAL A 235 -53.27 10.28 36.45
C VAL A 235 -52.46 10.13 37.73
N ASP A 236 -53.17 10.32 38.82
CA ASP A 236 -52.80 9.93 40.16
C ASP A 236 -52.59 8.41 40.20
N ARG A 237 -51.54 7.95 40.90
CA ARG A 237 -51.64 7.10 42.11
C ARG A 237 -50.53 6.04 42.27
N ASP A 238 -50.00 6.09 43.49
CA ASP A 238 -49.34 5.06 44.30
C ASP A 238 -47.80 4.92 44.27
N GLU A 239 -47.19 5.85 45.00
CA GLU A 239 -46.41 5.58 46.23
C GLU A 239 -45.87 4.15 46.42
N ARG A 240 -44.53 4.04 46.63
CA ARG A 240 -43.98 3.80 47.99
C ARG A 240 -42.46 3.86 48.07
N ARG A 241 -42.03 4.78 48.93
CA ARG A 241 -41.07 4.62 50.04
C ARG A 241 -39.55 4.66 49.77
N SER A 242 -38.97 5.75 50.31
CA SER A 242 -37.85 5.79 51.29
C SER A 242 -36.47 5.37 50.77
N GLN A 243 -35.34 5.97 51.13
CA GLN A 243 -34.99 7.05 52.04
C GLN A 243 -33.53 7.34 51.70
N SER A 244 -33.11 8.58 51.92
CA SER A 244 -31.71 8.96 52.01
C SER A 244 -30.89 8.01 52.89
N ARG A 245 -29.63 7.74 52.50
CA ARG A 245 -28.45 8.03 53.34
C ARG A 245 -27.14 7.59 52.69
N SER A 246 -26.26 8.58 52.62
CA SER A 246 -24.82 8.47 52.58
C SER A 246 -24.26 7.43 53.56
N ARG A 247 -23.19 6.73 53.16
CA ARG A 247 -21.88 6.76 53.85
C ARG A 247 -20.89 5.76 53.26
N SER A 248 -19.72 6.29 53.01
CA SER A 248 -18.41 5.67 52.96
C SER A 248 -18.22 4.51 53.96
N ARG A 249 -17.47 3.47 53.53
CA ARG A 249 -16.37 2.88 54.31
C ARG A 249 -15.53 1.91 53.49
N SER A 250 -14.26 2.28 53.39
CA SER A 250 -13.08 1.47 53.13
C SER A 250 -12.97 0.26 54.07
N ARG A 251 -12.38 -0.85 53.58
CA ARG A 251 -11.31 -1.58 54.29
C ARG A 251 -10.63 -2.64 53.44
N SER A 252 -9.31 -2.49 53.44
CA SER A 252 -8.19 -3.36 53.08
C SER A 252 -8.08 -4.65 53.90
N ASN A 253 -7.47 -5.70 53.32
CA ASN A 253 -6.43 -6.56 53.94
C ASN A 253 -5.84 -7.49 52.85
N SER A 254 -4.56 -7.40 52.43
CA SER A 254 -3.33 -7.98 53.02
C SER A 254 -3.34 -9.53 53.02
N ARG A 255 -2.32 -10.32 52.62
CA ARG A 255 -0.85 -10.33 52.89
C ARG A 255 -0.22 -11.51 52.07
N SER A 256 0.89 -11.33 51.34
CA SER A 256 2.30 -11.66 51.69
C SER A 256 2.81 -13.08 51.34
N ARG A 257 3.84 -13.14 50.48
CA ARG A 257 5.27 -13.49 50.71
C ARG A 257 5.73 -14.92 50.32
N SER A 258 6.90 -14.90 49.70
CA SER A 258 7.77 -15.95 49.13
C SER A 258 8.33 -16.96 50.15
N PRO A 259 9.09 -17.96 49.68
CA PRO A 259 10.55 -17.80 49.55
C PRO A 259 11.07 -17.62 48.12
#